data_AF-A0A261GTZ9-F1
#
_entry.id   AF-A0A261GTZ9-F1
#
_cell.length_a   1.000
_cell.length_b   1.000
_cell.length_c   1.000
_cell.angle_alpha   90.00
_cell.angle_beta   90.00
_cell.angle_gamma   90.00
#
_symmetry.space_group_name_H-M   'P 1'
#
loop_
_entity.id
_entity.type
_entity.pdbx_description
1 polymer ?
#
loop_
_entity_poly.entity_id
_entity_poly.type
_entity_poly.pdbx_seq_one_letter_code
_entity_poly.pdbx_strand_id
1 'polypeptide(L)' 'MSQSLLFKNSSHRKIKLVLEPWSEEYPLNDGVTVKIQSDKQTTSSIEVEFDGEDIIVYGWSDEMSVWIDGAKIEPTFE' A
#
# COMPACT_ATOMS: atom_id res chain seq x y z
N MET A 1 -2.07 18.05 -6.09
CA MET A 1 -2.18 17.02 -7.15
C MET A 1 -2.50 15.71 -6.48
N SER A 2 -3.33 14.86 -7.10
CA SER A 2 -3.54 13.50 -6.61
C SER A 2 -2.23 12.72 -6.68
N GLN A 3 -1.99 11.88 -5.69
CA GLN A 3 -0.82 11.00 -5.65
C GLN A 3 -1.28 9.57 -5.88
N SER A 4 -0.52 8.82 -6.69
CA SER A 4 -0.81 7.41 -6.95
C SER A 4 0.46 6.60 -7.04
N LEU A 5 0.46 5.45 -6.37
CA LEU A 5 1.47 4.41 -6.48
C LEU A 5 0.82 3.16 -7.05
N LEU A 6 1.49 2.51 -8.00
CA LEU A 6 1.10 1.22 -8.55
C LEU A 6 2.34 0.34 -8.61
N PHE A 7 2.28 -0.82 -7.96
CA PHE A 7 3.35 -1.80 -8.03
C PHE A 7 2.80 -3.22 -8.15
N LYS A 8 3.65 -4.13 -8.60
CA LYS A 8 3.35 -5.55 -8.75
C LYS A 8 4.50 -6.35 -8.16
N ASN A 9 4.17 -7.37 -7.37
CA ASN A 9 5.18 -8.33 -6.95
C ASN A 9 5.58 -9.22 -8.15
N SER A 10 6.83 -9.13 -8.58
CA SER A 10 7.41 -9.93 -9.67
C SER A 10 8.53 -10.87 -9.20
N SER A 11 8.70 -11.03 -7.88
CA SER A 11 9.87 -11.70 -7.29
C SER A 11 9.78 -13.23 -7.25
N HIS A 12 8.69 -13.85 -7.72
CA HIS A 12 8.32 -15.26 -7.50
C HIS A 12 8.25 -15.69 -6.02
N ARG A 13 8.49 -14.77 -5.08
CA ARG A 13 8.40 -14.97 -3.63
C ARG A 13 7.21 -14.19 -3.08
N LYS A 14 6.75 -14.59 -1.91
CA LYS A 14 5.76 -13.82 -1.17
C LYS A 14 6.48 -12.63 -0.53
N ILE A 15 5.96 -11.43 -0.73
CA ILE A 15 6.40 -10.21 -0.05
C ILE A 15 5.29 -9.73 0.89
N LYS A 16 5.62 -9.01 1.94
CA LYS A 16 4.63 -8.42 2.84
C LYS A 16 4.40 -6.96 2.48
N LEU A 17 3.14 -6.55 2.42
CA LEU A 17 2.74 -5.15 2.43
C LEU A 17 2.35 -4.76 3.86
N VAL A 18 2.99 -3.74 4.41
CA VAL A 18 2.59 -3.13 5.70
C VAL A 18 1.96 -1.77 5.42
N LEU A 19 0.77 -1.52 5.94
CA LEU A 19 0.07 -0.23 5.83
C LEU A 19 0.13 0.52 7.16
N GLU A 20 0.91 1.60 7.19
CA GLU A 20 0.96 2.52 8.32
C GLU A 20 0.05 3.74 8.09
N PRO A 21 -0.61 4.28 9.13
CA PRO A 21 -0.44 3.99 10.57
C PRO A 21 -1.31 2.85 11.12
N TRP A 22 -2.01 2.09 10.28
CA TRP A 22 -2.94 1.05 10.74
C TRP A 22 -2.25 -0.22 11.25
N SER A 23 -0.94 -0.35 11.05
CA SER A 23 -0.16 -1.55 11.34
C SER A 23 -0.76 -2.84 10.75
N GLU A 24 -1.49 -2.71 9.63
CA GLU A 24 -2.10 -3.85 8.95
C GLU A 24 -1.14 -4.47 7.95
N GLU A 25 -1.09 -5.81 7.94
CA GLU A 25 -0.18 -6.58 7.11
C GLU A 25 -0.93 -7.43 6.07
N TYR A 26 -0.48 -7.35 4.82
CA TYR A 26 -1.06 -8.04 3.68
C TYR A 26 -0.01 -8.89 2.97
N PRO A 27 -0.15 -10.24 2.92
CA PRO A 27 0.77 -11.07 2.15
C PRO A 27 0.49 -10.93 0.66
N LEU A 28 1.49 -10.52 -0.11
CA LEU A 28 1.40 -10.38 -1.56
C LEU A 28 2.14 -11.55 -2.25
N ASN A 29 1.38 -12.45 -2.87
CA ASN A 29 1.96 -13.52 -3.68
C ASN A 29 2.55 -13.00 -5.00
N ASP A 30 3.26 -13.87 -5.73
CA ASP A 30 3.73 -13.56 -7.08
C ASP A 30 2.55 -13.16 -7.98
N GLY A 31 2.74 -12.06 -8.71
CA GLY A 31 1.74 -11.54 -9.63
C GLY A 31 0.76 -10.54 -9.01
N VAL A 32 0.66 -10.48 -7.68
CA VAL A 32 -0.27 -9.57 -6.99
C VAL A 32 0.09 -8.11 -7.30
N THR A 33 -0.93 -7.34 -7.64
CA THR A 33 -0.83 -5.91 -7.97
C THR A 33 -1.47 -5.07 -6.87
N VAL A 34 -0.76 -4.03 -6.45
CA VAL A 34 -1.21 -3.10 -5.43
C VAL A 34 -1.27 -1.70 -6.01
N LYS A 35 -2.40 -1.04 -5.79
CA LYS A 35 -2.60 0.37 -6.10
C LYS A 35 -2.90 1.12 -4.81
N ILE A 36 -2.26 2.27 -4.64
CA ILE A 36 -2.51 3.20 -3.54
C ILE A 36 -2.75 4.56 -4.14
N GLN A 37 -3.86 5.20 -3.79
CA GLN A 37 -4.25 6.49 -4.35
C GLN A 37 -4.77 7.39 -3.24
N SER A 38 -4.31 8.65 -3.27
CA SER A 38 -4.94 9.73 -2.51
C SER A 38 -5.82 10.55 -3.45
N ASP A 39 -7.13 10.57 -3.18
CA ASP A 39 -8.12 11.27 -3.99
C ASP A 39 -8.17 12.78 -3.71
N LYS A 40 -7.60 13.21 -2.58
CA LYS A 40 -7.52 14.61 -2.20
C LYS A 40 -6.06 15.08 -2.13
N GLN A 41 -5.90 16.39 -2.18
CA GLN A 41 -4.61 17.02 -1.97
C GLN A 41 -4.23 16.88 -0.50
N THR A 42 -3.49 15.82 -0.18
CA THR A 42 -2.92 15.61 1.14
C THR A 42 -1.69 16.49 1.31
N THR A 43 -1.46 16.97 2.53
CA THR A 43 -0.18 17.59 2.91
C THR A 43 0.92 16.54 3.10
N SER A 44 0.55 15.27 3.18
CA SER A 44 1.43 14.12 3.37
C SER A 44 1.69 13.37 2.07
N SER A 45 2.94 12.91 1.92
CA SER A 45 3.37 12.00 0.86
C SER A 45 2.91 10.57 1.13
N ILE A 46 2.65 9.82 0.07
CA ILE A 46 2.75 8.35 0.12
C ILE A 46 4.25 8.04 0.09
N GLU A 47 4.74 7.29 1.08
CA GLU A 47 6.14 6.87 1.14
C GLU A 47 6.24 5.36 1.05
N VAL A 48 7.27 4.88 0.37
CA VAL A 48 7.52 3.45 0.16
C VAL A 48 8.92 3.15 0.64
N GLU A 49 9.02 2.18 1.52
CA GLU A 49 10.28 1.62 1.99
C GLU A 49 10.36 0.15 1.62
N PHE A 50 11.57 -0.27 1.25
CA PHE A 50 11.90 -1.66 1.00
C PHE A 50 12.79 -2.13 2.14
N ASP A 51 12.26 -3.02 2.99
CA ASP A 51 13.02 -3.62 4.09
C ASP A 51 13.15 -5.13 3.84
N GLY A 52 14.28 -5.53 3.27
CA GLY A 52 14.52 -6.94 2.89
C GLY A 52 13.53 -7.44 1.83
N GLU A 53 12.64 -8.36 2.23
CA GLU A 53 11.58 -8.91 1.38
C GLU A 53 10.23 -8.20 1.57
N ASP A 54 10.17 -7.18 2.43
CA ASP A 54 8.95 -6.45 2.76
C ASP A 54 8.87 -5.11 2.00
N ILE A 55 7.65 -4.74 1.63
CA ILE A 55 7.29 -3.40 1.15
C ILE A 55 6.47 -2.74 2.25
N ILE A 56 7.00 -1.67 2.80
CA ILE A 56 6.28 -0.87 3.79
C ILE A 56 5.75 0.35 3.07
N VAL A 57 4.44 0.58 3.17
CA VAL A 57 3.83 1.80 2.67
C VAL A 57 3.35 2.63 3.84
N TYR A 58 3.92 3.82 3.95
CA TYR A 58 3.49 4.82 4.89
C TYR A 58 2.52 5.75 4.22
N GLY A 59 1.35 5.88 4.84
CA GLY A 59 0.31 6.74 4.37
C GLY A 59 -0.35 7.49 5.52
N TRP A 60 -0.25 8.81 5.51
CA TRP A 60 -0.58 9.61 6.68
C TRP A 60 -1.99 10.24 6.64
N SER A 61 -2.99 9.59 6.05
CA SER A 61 -4.33 10.20 5.98
C SER A 61 -5.45 9.19 5.76
N ASP A 62 -6.60 9.48 6.35
CA ASP A 62 -7.91 8.84 6.13
C ASP A 62 -8.41 8.94 4.66
N GLU A 63 -7.66 9.62 3.79
CA GLU A 63 -8.01 9.94 2.42
C GLU A 63 -7.30 9.08 1.38
N MET A 64 -6.55 8.05 1.82
CA MET A 64 -6.00 7.06 0.89
C MET A 64 -6.92 5.87 0.72
N SER A 65 -6.97 5.40 -0.50
CA SER A 65 -7.60 4.14 -0.86
C SER A 65 -6.52 3.16 -1.32
N VAL A 66 -6.63 1.92 -0.86
CA VAL A 66 -5.73 0.83 -1.26
C VAL A 66 -6.53 -0.23 -2.00
N TRP A 67 -5.95 -0.77 -3.06
CA TRP A 67 -6.50 -1.90 -3.80
C TRP A 67 -5.46 -2.99 -3.95
N ILE A 68 -5.87 -4.24 -3.70
CA ILE A 68 -5.08 -5.45 -3.93
C ILE A 68 -5.82 -6.28 -4.99
N ASP A 69 -5.17 -6.53 -6.12
CA ASP A 69 -5.75 -7.21 -7.30
C ASP A 69 -7.10 -6.61 -7.74
N GLY A 70 -7.23 -5.29 -7.61
CA GLY A 70 -8.43 -4.53 -7.97
C GLY A 70 -9.54 -4.55 -6.91
N ALA A 71 -9.43 -5.37 -5.86
CA ALA A 71 -10.33 -5.32 -4.71
C ALA A 71 -9.91 -4.18 -3.77
N LYS A 72 -10.83 -3.26 -3.47
CA LYS A 72 -10.58 -2.18 -2.50
C LYS A 72 -10.51 -2.78 -1.10
N ILE A 73 -9.49 -2.40 -0.34
CA ILE A 73 -9.39 -2.70 1.09
C ILE A 73 -9.61 -1.42 1.89
N GLU A 74 -10.24 -1.55 3.04
CA GLU A 74 -10.51 -0.47 3.98
C GLU A 74 -9.72 -0.77 5.25
N PRO A 75 -8.55 -0.15 5.46
CA PRO A 75 -7.78 -0.34 6.68
C PRO A 75 -8.59 0.12 7.89
N THR A 76 -8.49 -0.63 8.97
CA THR A 76 -9.19 -0.39 10.22
C THR A 76 -8.23 0.14 11.28
N PHE A 77 -8.58 1.27 11.90
CA PHE A 77 -7.94 1.68 13.16
C PHE A 77 -8.53 0.79 14.25
N GLU A 78 -7.70 -0.02 14.91
CA GLU A 78 -8.04 -0.62 16.22
C GLU A 78 -8.00 0.44 17.34
#